data_AF-A0A1G2QME6-F1
#
_entry.id   AF-A0A1G2QME6-F1
#
_cell.length_a   1.000
_cell.length_b   1.000
_cell.length_c   1.000
_cell.angle_alpha   90.00
_cell.angle_beta   90.00
_cell.angle_gamma   90.00
#
_symmetry.space_group_name_H-M   'P 1'
#
loop_
_entity.id
_entity.type
_entity.pdbx_description
1 polymer ?
#
loop_
_entity_poly.entity_id
_entity_poly.type
_entity_poly.pdbx_seq_one_letter_code
_entity_poly.pdbx_strand_id
1 'polypeptide(L)' 'NARENSLEKVGEKFLASVKTKPKEGGANSAVIKLVANYFVAPIKNIIIISGHKSKNKKIAVYM' A
#
# COMPACT_ATOMS: atom_id res chain seq x y z
N ASN A 1 -12.19 -7.19 -7.42
CA ASN A 1 -10.91 -7.47 -8.10
C ASN A 1 -10.55 -6.24 -8.91
N ALA A 2 -9.49 -5.51 -8.54
CA ALA A 2 -9.00 -4.38 -9.33
C ALA A 2 -8.27 -4.89 -10.58
N ARG A 3 -8.42 -4.21 -11.73
CA ARG A 3 -7.77 -4.62 -12.99
C ARG A 3 -6.32 -4.17 -13.08
N GLU A 4 -5.96 -3.11 -12.36
CA GLU A 4 -4.65 -2.46 -12.30
C GLU A 4 -4.27 -2.07 -10.87
N ASN A 5 -2.98 -1.86 -10.63
CA ASN A 5 -2.50 -1.37 -9.36
C ASN A 5 -2.47 0.16 -9.39
N SER A 6 -3.28 0.83 -8.58
CA SER A 6 -3.33 2.30 -8.52
C SER A 6 -3.33 2.81 -7.08
N LEU A 7 -2.66 3.94 -6.86
CA LEU A 7 -2.70 4.68 -5.61
C LEU A 7 -3.19 6.09 -5.91
N GLU A 8 -4.34 6.45 -5.35
CA GLU A 8 -4.97 7.74 -5.58
C GLU A 8 -5.12 8.48 -4.26
N LYS A 9 -4.73 9.75 -4.24
CA LYS A 9 -4.95 10.62 -3.07
C LYS A 9 -6.37 11.17 -3.13
N VAL A 10 -7.18 10.85 -2.13
CA VAL A 10 -8.56 11.31 -1.97
C VAL A 10 -8.65 12.09 -0.66
N GLY A 11 -8.46 13.40 -0.76
CA GLY A 11 -8.35 14.30 0.40
C GLY A 11 -7.13 13.95 1.26
N GLU A 12 -7.37 13.58 2.51
CA GLU A 12 -6.34 13.16 3.48
C GLU A 12 -6.04 11.65 3.44
N LYS A 13 -6.76 10.88 2.61
CA LYS A 13 -6.64 9.43 2.53
C LYS A 13 -6.07 9.00 1.19
N PHE A 14 -5.49 7.80 1.15
CA PHE A 14 -5.06 7.16 -0.09
C PHE A 14 -5.93 5.93 -0.37
N LEU A 15 -6.47 5.85 -1.58
CA LEU A 15 -7.18 4.68 -2.08
C LEU A 15 -6.16 3.80 -2.81
N ALA A 16 -5.89 2.62 -2.26
CA ALA A 16 -4.99 1.63 -2.86
C ALA A 16 -5.80 0.51 -3.52
N SER A 17 -5.73 0.43 -4.84
CA SER A 17 -6.24 -0.68 -5.62
C SER A 17 -5.09 -1.61 -5.96
N VAL A 18 -5.16 -2.87 -5.50
CA VAL A 18 -4.18 -3.90 -5.85
C VAL A 18 -4.89 -5.09 -6.49
N LYS A 19 -4.35 -5.59 -7.60
CA LYS A 19 -4.89 -6.76 -8.32
C LYS A 19 -4.63 -8.08 -7.56
N THR A 20 -3.62 -8.08 -6.70
CA THR A 20 -3.16 -9.28 -6.00
C THR A 20 -4.17 -9.73 -4.94
N LYS A 21 -4.54 -11.03 -4.96
CA LYS A 21 -5.38 -11.62 -3.90
C LYS A 21 -4.67 -11.50 -2.54
N PRO A 22 -5.38 -11.24 -1.43
CA PRO A 22 -4.82 -11.22 -0.08
C PRO A 22 -4.55 -12.64 0.43
N LYS A 23 -3.81 -13.45 -0.34
CA LYS A 23 -3.32 -14.76 0.09
C LYS A 23 -2.00 -14.52 0.83
N GLU A 24 -1.98 -14.82 2.12
CA GLU A 24 -0.77 -14.98 2.95
C GLU A 24 0.28 -13.85 2.80
N GLY A 25 -0.11 -12.59 3.02
CA GLY A 25 0.83 -11.46 3.05
C GLY A 25 1.20 -10.85 1.70
N GLY A 26 0.81 -11.45 0.57
CA GLY A 26 1.06 -10.90 -0.77
C GLY A 26 0.45 -9.52 -1.02
N ALA A 27 -0.69 -9.22 -0.38
CA ALA A 27 -1.31 -7.90 -0.43
C ALA A 27 -0.50 -6.83 0.33
N ASN A 28 0.26 -7.18 1.36
CA ASN A 28 1.11 -6.21 2.07
C ASN A 28 2.29 -5.80 1.19
N SER A 29 2.97 -6.77 0.59
CA SER A 29 4.09 -6.50 -0.31
C SER A 29 3.65 -5.71 -1.55
N ALA A 30 2.48 -5.99 -2.10
CA ALA A 30 1.93 -5.24 -3.22
C ALA A 30 1.63 -3.78 -2.84
N VAL A 31 1.02 -3.55 -1.68
CA VAL A 31 0.75 -2.19 -1.18
C VAL A 31 2.05 -1.44 -0.89
N ILE A 32 3.03 -2.07 -0.24
CA ILE A 32 4.33 -1.44 0.06
C ILE A 32 5.04 -1.03 -1.24
N LYS A 33 5.08 -1.91 -2.25
CA LYS A 33 5.67 -1.58 -3.57
C LYS A 33 4.93 -0.43 -4.25
N LEU A 34 3.60 -0.43 -4.18
CA LEU A 34 2.77 0.61 -4.78
C LEU A 34 3.02 1.98 -4.12
N VAL A 35 3.11 2.02 -2.79
CA VAL A 35 3.43 3.24 -2.04
C VAL A 35 4.87 3.68 -2.31
N ALA A 36 5.82 2.75 -2.38
CA ALA A 36 7.23 3.05 -2.65
C ALA A 36 7.41 3.71 -4.01
N ASN A 37 6.73 3.21 -5.03
CA ASN A 37 6.74 3.80 -6.37
C ASN A 37 6.07 5.17 -6.39
N TYR A 38 4.95 5.36 -5.69
CA TYR A 38 4.23 6.64 -5.68
C TYR A 38 5.02 7.75 -4.99
N PHE A 39 5.66 7.44 -3.87
CA PHE A 39 6.44 8.42 -3.09
C PHE A 39 7.92 8.46 -3.48
N VAL A 40 8.35 7.66 -4.47
CA VAL A 40 9.75 7.52 -4.89
C VAL A 40 10.67 7.25 -3.69
N ALA A 41 10.20 6.41 -2.77
CA ALA A 41 10.88 6.10 -1.52
C ALA A 41 11.39 4.65 -1.52
N PRO A 42 12.54 4.35 -0.89
CA PRO A 42 13.01 2.98 -0.75
C PRO A 42 11.97 2.12 -0.01
N ILE A 43 11.76 0.87 -0.47
CA ILE A 43 10.83 -0.09 0.15
C ILE A 43 11.09 -0.24 1.67
N LYS A 44 12.37 -0.24 2.08
CA LYS A 44 12.79 -0.33 3.49
C LYS A 44 12.29 0.83 4.35
N ASN A 45 11.95 1.96 3.75
CA ASN A 45 11.45 3.14 4.44
C ASN A 45 9.90 3.17 4.49
N ILE A 46 9.23 2.14 3.97
CA ILE A 46 7.78 2.06 3.96
C ILE A 46 7.35 1.01 4.97
N ILE A 47 6.74 1.47 6.06
CA ILE A 47 6.37 0.62 7.19
C ILE A 47 4.85 0.66 7.36
N ILE A 48 4.22 -0.52 7.37
CA ILE A 48 2.82 -0.63 7.79
C ILE A 48 2.82 -0.54 9.32
N ILE A 49 2.33 0.57 9.87
CA ILE A 49 2.22 0.80 11.31
C ILE A 49 1.09 -0.04 11.89
N SER A 50 -0.03 -0.16 11.17
CA SER A 50 -1.19 -0.94 11.62
C SER A 50 -2.13 -1.33 10.48
N GLY A 51 -3.01 -2.31 10.74
CA GLY A 51 -4.02 -2.77 9.77
C GLY A 51 -3.54 -3.90 8.86
N HIS A 52 -2.53 -4.68 9.24
CA HIS A 52 -2.00 -5.80 8.43
C HIS A 52 -3.08 -6.78 7.92
N LYS A 53 -4.15 -6.98 8.70
CA LYS A 53 -5.29 -7.85 8.36
C LYS A 53 -6.54 -7.07 7.92
N SER A 54 -6.47 -5.74 7.85
CA SER A 54 -7.59 -4.85 7.52
C SER A 54 -7.43 -4.20 6.14
N LYS A 55 -8.55 -3.78 5.54
CA LYS A 55 -8.55 -2.94 4.33
C LYS A 55 -8.03 -1.54 4.62
N ASN A 56 -8.26 -1.03 5.83
CA ASN A 56 -7.76 0.26 6.28
C ASN A 56 -6.41 0.07 6.95
N LYS A 57 -5.35 0.60 6.32
CA LYS A 57 -3.96 0.47 6.79
C LYS A 57 -3.38 1.84 7.09
N LYS A 58 -2.63 1.94 8.19
CA LYS A 58 -1.76 3.09 8.46
C LYS A 58 -0.36 2.74 8.00
N ILE A 59 0.19 3.56 7.11
CA ILE A 59 1.52 3.36 6.52
C ILE A 59 2.32 4.60 6.81
N ALA A 60 3.52 4.42 7.37
CA ALA A 60 4.52 5.47 7.51
C ALA A 60 5.51 5.38 6.35
N VAL A 61 5.86 6.54 5.81
CA VAL A 61 6.89 6.70 4.78
C VAL A 61 7.98 7.57 5.39
N TYR A 62 9.18 7.01 5.53
CA TYR A 62 10.36 7.73 5.98
C TYR A 62 11.16 8.21 4.76
N MET A 63 11.51 9.49 4.70
CA MET A 63 12.31 10.05 3.60
C MET A 63 13.75 10.21 4.03
#